data_AF-A0A8T4EA25-F1
#
_entry.id   AF-A0A8T4EA25-F1
#
_cell.length_a   1.000
_cell.length_b   1.000
_cell.length_c   1.000
_cell.angle_alpha   90.00
_cell.angle_beta   90.00
_cell.angle_gamma   90.00
#
_symmetry.space_group_name_H-M   'P 1'
#
loop_
_entity.id
_entity.type
_entity.pdbx_description
1 polymer ?
#
loop_
_entity_poly.entity_id
_entity_poly.type
_entity_poly.pdbx_seq_one_letter_code
_entity_poly.pdbx_strand_id
1 'polypeptide(L)'
;MNAKLFVEPQGKAREQVVLESCVPLDMKLFRQWMKSWIPNKEFKKWNKDLRSIKALGEIRPGKIVEATRLDSDGASQLKGDFFACRSYITESTGAKKKLPLVLIVRLKTMIDYDYFASKMALNTDQDAEIKEALKEDVWAPIAVWHPQTVDRKQVINAVDVLAHAIQYTKALFFQDLKSGDFCEFIETEILKR
;
A
#
# COMPACT_ATOMS: atom_id res chain seq x y z
N MET A 1 5.29 -5.86 9.69
CA MET A 1 5.72 -4.46 9.84
C MET A 1 4.47 -3.59 9.79
N ASN A 2 3.91 -3.25 10.95
CA ASN A 2 2.74 -2.38 10.99
C ASN A 2 3.20 -0.92 10.92
N ALA A 3 2.29 -0.02 10.56
CA ALA A 3 2.59 1.40 10.49
C ALA A 3 1.51 2.22 11.19
N LYS A 4 1.89 3.40 11.71
CA LYS A 4 0.97 4.40 12.21
C LYS A 4 1.24 5.70 11.45
N LEU A 5 0.21 6.25 10.84
CA LEU A 5 0.29 7.53 10.14
C LEU A 5 -0.54 8.57 10.88
N PHE A 6 0.01 9.75 11.05
CA PHE A 6 -0.76 10.95 11.39
C PHE A 6 -0.90 11.78 10.13
N VAL A 7 -2.12 11.91 9.63
CA VAL A 7 -2.39 12.47 8.31
C VAL A 7 -3.33 13.66 8.38
N GLU A 8 -3.16 14.57 7.42
CA GLU A 8 -3.98 15.78 7.23
C GLU A 8 -4.50 15.79 5.79
N PRO A 9 -5.68 15.20 5.53
CA PRO A 9 -6.32 15.31 4.22
C PRO A 9 -6.80 16.76 4.01
N GLN A 10 -6.71 17.26 2.76
CA GLN A 10 -7.15 18.63 2.47
C GLN A 10 -8.63 18.84 2.83
N GLY A 11 -8.90 19.90 3.60
CA GLY A 11 -10.26 20.28 4.01
C GLY A 11 -10.92 19.33 5.02
N LYS A 12 -10.15 18.43 5.66
CA LYS A 12 -10.64 17.51 6.70
C LYS A 12 -9.81 17.63 7.97
N ALA A 13 -10.36 17.15 9.09
CA ALA A 13 -9.63 17.06 10.35
C ALA A 13 -8.46 16.08 10.21
N ARG A 14 -7.39 16.35 10.99
CA ARG A 14 -6.28 15.39 11.11
C ARG A 14 -6.78 14.10 11.72
N GLU A 15 -6.23 12.99 11.25
CA GLU A 15 -6.56 11.66 11.77
C GLU A 15 -5.30 10.84 11.99
N GLN A 16 -5.33 9.98 13.01
CA GLN A 16 -4.31 8.97 13.25
C GLN A 16 -4.84 7.62 12.75
N VAL A 17 -4.06 6.96 11.90
CA VAL A 17 -4.44 5.72 11.23
C VAL A 17 -3.39 4.64 11.52
N VAL A 18 -3.80 3.49 12.02
CA VAL A 18 -2.94 2.31 12.19
C VAL A 18 -3.15 1.39 11.00
N LEU A 19 -2.07 1.03 10.30
CA LEU A 19 -2.09 0.19 9.12
C LEU A 19 -1.46 -1.16 9.43
N GLU A 20 -2.14 -2.21 8.98
CA GLU A 20 -1.68 -3.58 9.07
C GLU A 20 -0.70 -3.90 7.94
N SER A 21 0.36 -4.62 8.27
CA SER A 21 1.38 -5.08 7.32
C SER A 21 0.78 -5.93 6.22
N CYS A 22 1.06 -5.60 4.96
CA CYS A 22 0.81 -6.49 3.81
C CYS A 22 2.10 -7.11 3.25
N VAL A 23 3.26 -6.84 3.86
CA VAL A 23 4.53 -7.49 3.47
C VAL A 23 4.49 -8.97 3.85
N PRO A 24 4.55 -9.89 2.87
CA PRO A 24 4.43 -11.33 3.13
C PRO A 24 5.71 -11.91 3.71
N LEU A 25 5.56 -12.90 4.61
CA LEU A 25 6.64 -13.71 5.16
C LEU A 25 6.55 -15.18 4.70
N ASP A 26 5.96 -15.38 3.53
CA ASP A 26 5.81 -16.66 2.83
C ASP A 26 6.16 -16.45 1.35
N MET A 27 6.89 -17.39 0.75
CA MET A 27 7.38 -17.24 -0.63
C MET A 27 6.28 -17.25 -1.69
N LYS A 28 5.19 -18.00 -1.47
CA LYS A 28 4.06 -17.99 -2.40
C LYS A 28 3.38 -16.63 -2.38
N LEU A 29 3.18 -16.05 -1.20
CA LEU A 29 2.62 -14.70 -1.06
C LEU A 29 3.61 -13.61 -1.50
N PHE A 30 4.91 -13.79 -1.30
CA PHE A 30 5.96 -12.89 -1.81
C PHE A 30 5.87 -12.75 -3.33
N ARG A 31 5.80 -13.88 -4.05
CA ARG A 31 5.60 -13.89 -5.51
C ARG A 31 4.29 -13.24 -5.95
N GLN A 32 3.23 -13.31 -5.14
CA GLN A 32 1.99 -12.58 -5.43
C GLN A 32 2.17 -11.08 -5.21
N TRP A 33 2.83 -10.68 -4.12
CA TRP A 33 3.10 -9.29 -3.79
C TRP A 33 3.96 -8.60 -4.85
N MET A 34 4.96 -9.29 -5.42
CA MET A 34 5.75 -8.77 -6.55
C MET A 34 4.90 -8.33 -7.74
N LYS A 35 3.72 -8.93 -7.96
CA LYS A 35 2.81 -8.52 -9.05
C LYS A 35 2.16 -7.15 -8.85
N SER A 36 2.29 -6.57 -7.66
CA SER A 36 1.87 -5.20 -7.35
C SER A 36 3.00 -4.19 -7.46
N TRP A 37 4.25 -4.64 -7.65
CA TRP A 37 5.38 -3.74 -7.71
C TRP A 37 5.37 -2.91 -8.99
N ILE A 38 5.75 -1.64 -8.84
CA ILE A 38 5.80 -0.69 -9.95
C ILE A 38 7.24 -0.21 -10.10
N PRO A 39 7.90 -0.50 -11.24
CA PRO A 39 9.20 0.05 -11.52
C PRO A 39 9.19 1.58 -11.41
N ASN A 40 10.21 2.17 -10.79
CA ASN A 40 10.29 3.62 -10.56
C ASN A 40 10.15 4.44 -11.86
N LYS A 41 10.57 3.89 -13.01
CA LYS A 41 10.35 4.51 -14.32
C LYS A 41 8.85 4.65 -14.65
N GLU A 42 8.07 3.61 -14.43
CA GLU A 42 6.62 3.62 -14.64
C GLU A 42 5.92 4.49 -13.61
N PHE A 43 6.36 4.45 -12.34
CA PHE A 43 5.87 5.37 -11.31
C PHE A 43 6.06 6.85 -11.68
N LYS A 44 7.22 7.21 -12.25
CA LYS A 44 7.49 8.59 -12.70
C LYS A 44 6.57 9.03 -13.83
N LYS A 45 6.20 8.12 -14.76
CA LYS A 45 5.20 8.42 -15.79
C LYS A 45 3.83 8.62 -15.17
N TRP A 46 3.39 7.66 -14.35
CA TRP A 46 2.14 7.73 -13.61
C TRP A 46 2.01 9.04 -12.80
N ASN A 47 3.06 9.48 -12.10
CA ASN A 47 3.02 10.72 -11.32
C ASN A 47 2.98 12.00 -12.16
N LYS A 48 3.46 11.97 -13.41
CA LYS A 48 3.30 13.08 -14.37
C LYS A 48 1.90 13.09 -14.96
N ASP A 49 1.41 11.92 -15.35
CA ASP A 49 0.12 11.74 -16.00
C ASP A 49 -1.05 11.80 -15.01
N LEU A 50 -0.78 11.67 -13.71
CA LEU A 50 -1.74 11.76 -12.61
C LEU A 50 -2.69 12.96 -12.75
N ARG A 51 -2.19 14.10 -13.23
CA ARG A 51 -2.98 15.32 -13.41
C ARG A 51 -4.00 15.26 -14.56
N SER A 52 -3.93 14.25 -15.42
CA SER A 52 -4.81 14.06 -16.59
C SER A 52 -5.69 12.81 -16.53
N ILE A 53 -5.53 11.95 -15.52
CA ILE A 53 -6.19 10.63 -15.49
C ILE A 53 -7.59 10.72 -14.87
N LYS A 54 -8.62 10.67 -15.73
CA LYS A 54 -10.03 10.49 -15.32
C LYS A 54 -10.25 9.26 -14.43
N ALA A 55 -9.42 8.23 -14.58
CA ALA A 55 -9.58 6.95 -13.86
C ALA A 55 -9.34 7.04 -12.35
N LEU A 56 -8.76 8.14 -11.83
CA LEU A 56 -8.56 8.34 -10.39
C LEU A 56 -9.66 9.19 -9.74
N GLY A 57 -10.63 9.66 -10.53
CA GLY A 57 -11.65 10.60 -10.09
C GLY A 57 -11.05 11.95 -9.69
N GLU A 58 -11.71 12.65 -8.77
CA GLU A 58 -11.20 13.88 -8.18
C GLU A 58 -9.95 13.61 -7.34
N ILE A 59 -8.83 14.26 -7.67
CA ILE A 59 -7.60 14.12 -6.88
C ILE A 59 -7.63 15.09 -5.72
N ARG A 60 -7.57 14.55 -4.50
CA ARG A 60 -7.47 15.35 -3.28
C ARG A 60 -6.08 15.22 -2.66
N PRO A 61 -5.27 16.28 -2.64
CA PRO A 61 -4.00 16.24 -1.95
C PRO A 61 -4.20 16.16 -0.43
N GLY A 62 -3.19 15.68 0.26
CA GLY A 62 -3.06 15.84 1.69
C GLY A 62 -1.64 15.51 2.15
N LYS A 63 -1.45 15.56 3.47
CA LYS A 63 -0.12 15.46 4.07
C LYS A 63 -0.02 14.28 5.03
N ILE A 64 1.14 13.64 5.05
CA ILE A 64 1.56 12.75 6.14
C ILE A 64 2.40 13.59 7.09
N VAL A 65 1.83 13.95 8.23
CA VAL A 65 2.47 14.77 9.27
C VAL A 65 3.51 13.95 10.02
N GLU A 66 3.16 12.70 10.36
CA GLU A 66 4.05 11.75 11.02
C GLU A 66 3.81 10.35 10.47
N ALA A 67 4.89 9.56 10.37
CA ALA A 67 4.83 8.16 10.00
C ALA A 67 5.74 7.35 10.93
N THR A 68 5.16 6.36 11.60
CA THR A 68 5.83 5.51 12.58
C THR A 68 5.73 4.05 12.13
N ARG A 69 6.85 3.34 12.08
CA ARG A 69 6.92 1.88 11.98
C ARG A 69 6.66 1.27 13.35
N LEU A 70 5.82 0.25 13.39
CA LEU A 70 5.47 -0.52 14.58
C LEU A 70 5.98 -1.96 14.39
N ASP A 71 7.05 -2.29 15.08
CA ASP A 71 7.63 -3.64 15.14
C ASP A 71 7.61 -4.20 16.57
N SER A 72 8.02 -5.46 16.73
CA SER A 72 8.15 -6.13 18.03
C SER A 72 9.07 -5.38 19.00
N ASP A 73 10.09 -4.69 18.47
CA ASP A 73 11.15 -4.07 19.25
C ASP A 73 10.82 -2.61 19.62
N GLY A 74 9.66 -2.12 19.20
CA GLY A 74 9.14 -0.78 19.51
C GLY A 74 8.72 0.04 18.30
N ALA A 75 8.41 1.30 18.56
CA ALA A 75 8.00 2.28 17.57
C ALA A 75 9.19 3.09 17.07
N SER A 76 9.40 3.17 15.76
CA SER A 76 10.46 3.98 15.14
C SER A 76 9.91 4.80 13.98
N GLN A 77 10.59 5.86 13.56
CA GLN A 77 10.11 6.66 12.44
C GLN A 77 10.24 5.90 11.11
N LEU A 78 9.22 5.99 10.26
CA LEU A 78 9.29 5.49 8.88
C LEU A 78 10.30 6.34 8.08
N LYS A 79 11.31 5.68 7.49
CA LYS A 79 12.37 6.31 6.69
C LYS A 79 12.13 6.06 5.18
N GLY A 80 12.85 6.77 4.33
CA GLY A 80 12.78 6.59 2.87
C GLY A 80 11.61 7.32 2.20
N ASP A 81 11.42 7.02 0.91
CA ASP A 81 10.38 7.63 0.07
C ASP A 81 9.07 6.84 0.20
N PHE A 82 7.99 7.53 0.56
CA PHE A 82 6.67 6.92 0.70
C PHE A 82 5.53 7.93 0.50
N PHE A 83 4.35 7.39 0.17
CA PHE A 83 3.09 8.12 0.16
C PHE A 83 1.96 7.15 0.51
N ALA A 84 0.80 7.67 0.87
CA ALA A 84 -0.38 6.85 1.08
C ALA A 84 -1.52 7.31 0.18
N CYS A 85 -2.28 6.35 -0.34
CA CYS A 85 -3.42 6.61 -1.19
C CYS A 85 -4.69 6.03 -0.58
N ARG A 86 -5.80 6.77 -0.72
CA ARG A 86 -7.13 6.34 -0.31
C ARG A 86 -8.14 6.78 -1.35
N SER A 87 -8.78 5.82 -2.01
CA SER A 87 -9.80 6.12 -3.01
C SER A 87 -11.21 5.90 -2.49
N TYR A 88 -12.17 6.45 -3.23
CA TYR A 88 -13.58 6.26 -3.02
C TYR A 88 -14.21 5.76 -4.32
N ILE A 89 -15.18 4.85 -4.18
CA ILE A 89 -15.95 4.30 -5.29
C ILE A 89 -17.44 4.53 -5.05
N THR A 90 -18.23 4.42 -6.10
CA THR A 90 -19.69 4.35 -6.02
C THR A 90 -20.09 2.87 -5.91
N GLU A 91 -20.86 2.50 -4.90
CA GLU A 91 -21.46 1.17 -4.81
C GLU A 91 -22.66 1.04 -5.75
N SER A 92 -23.13 -0.19 -5.98
CA SER A 92 -24.31 -0.46 -6.82
C SER A 92 -25.60 0.25 -6.33
N THR A 93 -25.64 0.65 -5.06
CA THR A 93 -26.72 1.44 -4.45
C THR A 93 -26.63 2.95 -4.74
N GLY A 94 -25.55 3.41 -5.39
CA GLY A 94 -25.23 4.83 -5.57
C GLY A 94 -24.53 5.47 -4.37
N ALA A 95 -24.32 4.73 -3.27
CA ALA A 95 -23.61 5.24 -2.10
C ALA A 95 -22.10 5.36 -2.33
N LYS A 96 -21.48 6.40 -1.76
CA LYS A 96 -20.03 6.57 -1.75
C LYS A 96 -19.39 5.63 -0.72
N LYS A 97 -18.54 4.71 -1.17
CA LYS A 97 -17.74 3.84 -0.31
C LYS A 97 -16.30 4.31 -0.23
N LYS A 98 -15.80 4.43 1.00
CA LYS A 98 -14.40 4.68 1.31
C LYS A 98 -13.62 3.38 1.21
N LEU A 99 -12.60 3.33 0.33
CA LEU A 99 -11.68 2.21 0.28
C LEU A 99 -10.62 2.31 1.40
N PRO A 100 -9.97 1.19 1.73
CA PRO A 100 -8.81 1.17 2.61
C PRO A 100 -7.71 2.17 2.21
N LEU A 101 -7.01 2.70 3.22
CA LEU A 101 -5.81 3.52 3.01
C LEU A 101 -4.63 2.58 2.78
N VAL A 102 -3.88 2.75 1.69
CA VAL A 102 -2.72 1.92 1.35
C VAL A 102 -1.45 2.77 1.41
N LEU A 103 -0.47 2.33 2.20
CA LEU A 103 0.86 2.91 2.27
C LEU A 103 1.79 2.25 1.24
N ILE A 104 2.33 3.07 0.35
CA ILE A 104 3.19 2.66 -0.76
C ILE A 104 4.56 3.29 -0.57
N VAL A 105 5.60 2.46 -0.66
CA VAL A 105 6.99 2.88 -0.40
C VAL A 105 7.90 2.51 -1.54
N ARG A 106 9.01 3.22 -1.66
CA ARG A 106 10.13 2.82 -2.49
C ARG A 106 10.92 1.72 -1.79
N LEU A 107 10.74 0.48 -2.25
CA LEU A 107 11.10 -0.73 -1.52
C LEU A 107 12.59 -0.76 -1.15
N LYS A 108 13.46 -0.42 -2.11
CA LYS A 108 14.91 -0.36 -1.98
C LYS A 108 15.40 0.50 -0.80
N THR A 109 14.60 1.48 -0.36
CA THR A 109 14.96 2.39 0.75
C THR A 109 14.30 2.03 2.08
N MET A 110 13.44 1.01 2.10
CA MET A 110 12.50 0.77 3.20
C MET A 110 12.55 -0.65 3.77
N ILE A 111 12.75 -1.67 2.92
CA ILE A 111 12.82 -3.07 3.34
C ILE A 111 14.06 -3.68 2.68
N ASP A 112 14.96 -4.18 3.50
CA ASP A 112 16.15 -4.90 3.07
C ASP A 112 15.91 -6.42 3.08
N TYR A 113 16.92 -7.14 2.58
CA TYR A 113 16.91 -8.60 2.60
C TYR A 113 16.91 -9.16 4.04
N ASP A 114 17.60 -8.50 4.98
CA ASP A 114 17.70 -8.94 6.37
C ASP A 114 16.33 -9.02 7.06
N TYR A 115 15.38 -8.16 6.69
CA TYR A 115 13.99 -8.26 7.12
C TYR A 115 13.35 -9.62 6.80
N PHE A 116 13.62 -10.19 5.61
CA PHE A 116 13.07 -11.48 5.20
C PHE A 116 13.89 -12.63 5.79
N ALA A 117 15.22 -12.53 5.74
CA ALA A 117 16.13 -13.56 6.23
C ALA A 117 15.94 -13.87 7.72
N SER A 118 15.65 -12.84 8.53
CA SER A 118 15.41 -12.98 9.97
C SER A 118 14.04 -13.59 10.32
N LYS A 119 13.10 -13.64 9.38
CA LYS A 119 11.69 -14.01 9.63
C LYS A 119 11.22 -15.21 8.84
N MET A 120 11.93 -15.59 7.79
CA MET A 120 11.58 -16.68 6.90
C MET A 120 12.67 -17.76 6.96
N ALA A 121 12.26 -19.03 7.06
CA ALA A 121 13.16 -20.16 6.86
C ALA A 121 13.34 -20.39 5.34
N LEU A 122 14.28 -19.67 4.74
CA LEU A 122 14.55 -19.71 3.30
C LEU A 122 15.52 -20.83 2.93
N ASN A 123 15.27 -21.50 1.81
CA ASN A 123 16.28 -22.33 1.15
C ASN A 123 17.16 -21.50 0.19
N THR A 124 18.22 -22.10 -0.36
CA THR A 124 19.18 -21.41 -1.24
C THR A 124 18.53 -20.76 -2.47
N ASP A 125 17.54 -21.41 -3.07
CA ASP A 125 16.88 -20.88 -4.26
C ASP A 125 15.98 -19.67 -3.92
N GLN A 126 15.23 -19.77 -2.82
CA GLN A 126 14.38 -18.69 -2.33
C GLN A 126 15.20 -17.49 -1.86
N ASP A 127 16.35 -17.76 -1.24
CA ASP A 127 17.33 -16.76 -0.85
C ASP A 127 17.81 -15.94 -2.06
N ALA A 128 18.23 -16.62 -3.11
CA ALA A 128 18.66 -15.99 -4.36
C ALA A 128 17.51 -15.19 -5.01
N GLU A 129 16.29 -15.73 -5.00
CA GLU A 129 15.10 -15.06 -5.56
C GLU A 129 14.79 -13.73 -4.86
N ILE A 130 14.73 -13.71 -3.52
CA ILE A 130 14.47 -12.47 -2.77
C ILE A 130 15.60 -11.46 -3.00
N LYS A 131 16.86 -11.90 -2.94
CA LYS A 131 18.01 -11.01 -3.16
C LYS A 131 17.99 -10.37 -4.54
N GLU A 132 17.63 -11.13 -5.57
CA GLU A 132 17.52 -10.58 -6.92
C GLU A 132 16.35 -9.59 -7.03
N ALA A 133 15.18 -9.98 -6.54
CA ALA A 133 13.98 -9.13 -6.59
C ALA A 133 14.18 -7.77 -5.88
N LEU A 134 14.83 -7.77 -4.70
CA LEU A 134 15.07 -6.54 -3.93
C LEU A 134 16.12 -5.59 -4.53
N LYS A 135 16.87 -6.00 -5.56
CA LYS A 135 17.76 -5.09 -6.29
C LYS A 135 17.00 -4.07 -7.12
N GLU A 136 15.77 -4.41 -7.54
CA GLU A 136 14.95 -3.56 -8.39
C GLU A 136 14.53 -2.27 -7.68
N ASP A 137 14.55 -1.16 -8.41
CA ASP A 137 14.05 0.12 -7.91
C ASP A 137 12.54 0.22 -8.17
N VAL A 138 11.76 -0.29 -7.23
CA VAL A 138 10.30 -0.41 -7.32
C VAL A 138 9.57 0.31 -6.18
N TRP A 139 8.33 0.68 -6.47
CA TRP A 139 7.33 1.08 -5.49
C TRP A 139 6.41 -0.09 -5.19
N ALA A 140 6.13 -0.34 -3.91
CA ALA A 140 5.31 -1.46 -3.46
C ALA A 140 4.41 -1.07 -2.27
N PRO A 141 3.19 -1.63 -2.18
CA PRO A 141 2.37 -1.46 -0.99
C PRO A 141 2.96 -2.26 0.18
N ILE A 142 3.02 -1.68 1.38
CA ILE A 142 3.56 -2.36 2.58
C ILE A 142 2.58 -2.46 3.74
N ALA A 143 1.56 -1.60 3.78
CA ALA A 143 0.58 -1.61 4.85
C ALA A 143 -0.76 -1.03 4.40
N VAL A 144 -1.85 -1.51 5.00
CA VAL A 144 -3.23 -1.13 4.66
C VAL A 144 -4.06 -0.90 5.92
N TRP A 145 -4.93 0.11 5.92
CA TRP A 145 -5.94 0.32 6.95
C TRP A 145 -7.35 0.23 6.40
N HIS A 146 -8.21 -0.56 7.05
CA HIS A 146 -9.61 -0.71 6.68
C HIS A 146 -10.51 0.22 7.51
N PRO A 147 -11.45 0.96 6.89
CA PRO A 147 -12.32 1.91 7.59
C PRO A 147 -13.41 1.25 8.45
N GLN A 148 -13.71 -0.03 8.23
CA GLN A 148 -14.64 -0.79 9.06
C GLN A 148 -13.85 -1.51 10.16
N THR A 149 -14.33 -1.45 11.40
CA THR A 149 -13.92 -2.39 12.45
C THR A 149 -14.27 -3.78 11.97
N VAL A 150 -13.27 -4.49 11.45
CA VAL A 150 -13.38 -5.94 11.28
C VAL A 150 -13.59 -6.47 12.69
N ASP A 151 -14.74 -7.11 12.90
CA ASP A 151 -15.23 -7.48 14.21
C ASP A 151 -14.11 -8.18 14.99
N ARG A 152 -13.90 -7.86 16.28
CA ARG A 152 -12.69 -8.26 17.06
C ARG A 152 -12.40 -9.77 17.10
N LYS A 153 -13.34 -10.60 16.61
CA LYS A 153 -13.23 -12.07 16.48
C LYS A 153 -12.70 -12.54 15.12
N GLN A 154 -12.74 -11.71 14.08
CA GLN A 154 -12.12 -11.98 12.79
C GLN A 154 -10.77 -11.27 12.76
N VAL A 155 -9.72 -12.00 13.15
CA VAL A 155 -8.34 -11.59 12.84
C VAL A 155 -8.29 -11.42 11.32
N ILE A 156 -8.04 -10.20 10.85
CA ILE A 156 -7.82 -9.96 9.43
C ILE A 156 -6.62 -10.80 9.04
N ASN A 157 -6.82 -11.82 8.21
CA ASN A 157 -5.70 -12.62 7.76
C ASN A 157 -4.81 -11.72 6.89
N ALA A 158 -3.49 -11.81 7.08
CA ALA A 158 -2.52 -11.09 6.25
C ALA A 158 -2.74 -11.34 4.73
N VAL A 159 -3.34 -12.48 4.38
CA VAL A 159 -3.78 -12.84 3.03
C VAL A 159 -4.83 -11.86 2.48
N ASP A 160 -5.81 -11.48 3.29
CA ASP A 160 -6.90 -10.58 2.87
C ASP A 160 -6.38 -9.15 2.66
N VAL A 161 -5.46 -8.71 3.53
CA VAL A 161 -4.78 -7.41 3.43
C VAL A 161 -3.94 -7.33 2.16
N LEU A 162 -3.16 -8.37 1.87
CA LEU A 162 -2.29 -8.43 0.70
C LEU A 162 -3.09 -8.48 -0.60
N ALA A 163 -4.15 -9.30 -0.66
CA ALA A 163 -5.00 -9.37 -1.84
C ALA A 163 -5.60 -7.99 -2.18
N HIS A 164 -6.11 -7.29 -1.17
CA HIS A 164 -6.63 -5.94 -1.34
C HIS A 164 -5.55 -4.96 -1.81
N ALA A 165 -4.38 -4.97 -1.16
CA ALA A 165 -3.26 -4.11 -1.54
C ALA A 165 -2.85 -4.30 -3.01
N ILE A 166 -2.80 -5.56 -3.48
CA ILE A 166 -2.48 -5.91 -4.86
C ILE A 166 -3.56 -5.36 -5.80
N GLN A 167 -4.84 -5.63 -5.53
CA GLN A 167 -5.95 -5.17 -6.37
C GLN A 167 -5.97 -3.64 -6.47
N TYR A 168 -5.83 -2.95 -5.34
CA TYR A 168 -5.83 -1.49 -5.29
C TYR A 168 -4.65 -0.90 -6.06
N THR A 169 -3.45 -1.46 -5.88
CA THR A 169 -2.26 -1.01 -6.60
C THR A 169 -2.42 -1.23 -8.11
N LYS A 170 -3.01 -2.36 -8.53
CA LYS A 170 -3.30 -2.59 -9.94
C LYS A 170 -4.29 -1.58 -10.53
N ALA A 171 -5.36 -1.29 -9.81
CA ALA A 171 -6.31 -0.26 -10.21
C ALA A 171 -5.65 1.14 -10.30
N LEU A 172 -4.83 1.50 -9.31
CA LEU A 172 -4.20 2.81 -9.21
C LEU A 172 -3.15 3.07 -10.29
N PHE A 173 -2.29 2.10 -10.59
CA PHE A 173 -1.12 2.32 -11.47
C PHE A 173 -1.25 1.70 -12.86
N PHE A 174 -1.99 0.59 -12.98
CA PHE A 174 -2.19 -0.11 -14.25
C PHE A 174 -3.59 0.09 -14.83
N GLN A 175 -4.44 0.91 -14.18
CA GLN A 175 -5.82 1.19 -14.58
C GLN A 175 -6.68 -0.08 -14.67
N ASP A 176 -6.29 -1.13 -13.94
CA ASP A 176 -7.00 -2.41 -13.90
C ASP A 176 -8.02 -2.40 -12.75
N LEU A 177 -9.10 -1.66 -12.96
CA LEU A 177 -10.23 -1.57 -12.04
C LEU A 177 -10.99 -2.91 -11.93
N LYS A 178 -11.03 -3.68 -13.03
CA LYS A 178 -11.77 -4.95 -13.12
C LYS A 178 -11.22 -6.02 -12.17
N SER A 179 -9.90 -6.13 -12.03
CA SER A 179 -9.29 -7.11 -11.11
C SER A 179 -9.64 -6.90 -9.63
N GLY A 180 -10.10 -5.69 -9.26
CA GLY A 180 -10.55 -5.36 -7.91
C GLY A 180 -12.06 -5.24 -7.76
N ASP A 181 -12.84 -5.59 -8.80
CA ASP A 181 -14.28 -5.34 -8.88
C ASP A 181 -14.67 -3.87 -8.59
N PHE A 182 -13.78 -2.94 -8.95
CA PHE A 182 -14.04 -1.51 -8.84
C PHE A 182 -14.72 -1.04 -10.13
N CYS A 183 -15.86 -0.35 -10.03
CA CYS A 183 -16.50 0.24 -11.20
C CYS A 183 -15.70 1.45 -11.71
N GLU A 184 -15.45 2.41 -10.82
CA GLU A 184 -14.64 3.60 -11.08
C GLU A 184 -14.20 4.23 -9.75
N PHE A 185 -13.09 4.96 -9.77
CA PHE A 185 -12.77 5.88 -8.68
C PHE A 185 -13.45 7.22 -8.91
N ILE A 186 -14.19 7.68 -7.90
CA ILE A 186 -14.81 9.01 -7.93
C ILE A 186 -13.93 10.07 -7.27
N GLU A 187 -13.09 9.66 -6.33
CA GLU A 187 -12.13 10.52 -5.62
C GLU A 187 -10.93 9.67 -5.20
N THR A 188 -9.72 10.22 -5.33
CA THR A 188 -8.50 9.63 -4.80
C THR A 188 -7.73 10.65 -3.98
N GLU A 189 -7.61 10.38 -2.69
CA GLU A 189 -6.75 11.13 -1.78
C GLU A 189 -5.31 10.63 -1.90
N ILE A 190 -4.37 11.56 -2.11
CA ILE A 190 -2.94 11.26 -2.18
C ILE A 190 -2.23 12.04 -1.08
N LEU A 191 -1.74 11.31 -0.08
CA LEU A 191 -1.08 11.81 1.10
C LEU A 191 0.44 11.67 0.94
N LYS A 192 1.15 12.80 0.96
CA LYS A 192 2.62 12.83 0.82
C LYS A 192 3.25 13.44 2.07
N ARG A 193 4.47 13.01 2.41
CA ARG A 193 5.25 13.60 3.51
C ARG A 193 5.73 15.01 3.16
#